data_AF-A0A4Q6GDY7-F1
#
_entry.id   AF-A0A4Q6GDY7-F1
#
_cell.length_a   1.000
_cell.length_b   1.000
_cell.length_c   1.000
_cell.angle_alpha   90.00
_cell.angle_beta   90.00
_cell.angle_gamma   90.00
#
_symmetry.space_group_name_H-M   'P 1'
#
loop_
_entity.id
_entity.type
_entity.pdbx_description
1 polymer ?
#
loop_
_entity_poly.entity_id
_entity_poly.type
_entity_poly.pdbx_seq_one_letter_code
_entity_poly.pdbx_strand_id
1 'polypeptide(L)'
;NLYALACLRSLIRRGTEATALRVLLTDMARERQRPRIVLGDFNDVADSVTTEIVLGEGAPLGERMFDAARLHLHQDNLRHVGFSIVHESRHSTIDHILVSQEFNPQLPNAIGEVVDVVYLNDHLNLGLREASDHGQVLARIRLYPQAGQPHGGRD
;
A
#
# COMPACT_ATOMS: atom_id res chain seq x y z
N ASN A 1 34.91 -10.62 0.56
CA ASN A 1 34.02 -9.48 0.81
C ASN A 1 32.74 -10.00 1.47
N LEU A 2 32.70 -10.05 2.80
CA LEU A 2 31.58 -10.62 3.56
C LEU A 2 30.30 -9.77 3.45
N TYR A 3 30.47 -8.45 3.39
CA TYR A 3 29.37 -7.50 3.23
C TYR A 3 28.62 -7.70 1.92
N ALA A 4 29.33 -7.78 0.78
CA ALA A 4 28.69 -8.01 -0.53
C ALA A 4 27.90 -9.32 -0.57
N LEU A 5 28.41 -10.38 0.07
CA LEU A 5 27.71 -11.66 0.15
C LEU A 5 26.47 -11.60 1.06
N ALA A 6 26.53 -10.83 2.14
CA ALA A 6 25.37 -10.58 3.01
C ALA A 6 24.28 -9.78 2.27
N CYS A 7 24.66 -8.72 1.54
CA CYS A 7 23.74 -7.95 0.71
C CYS A 7 23.08 -8.83 -0.36
N LEU A 8 23.85 -9.66 -1.07
CA LEU A 8 23.32 -10.58 -2.08
C LEU A 8 22.31 -11.57 -1.48
N ARG A 9 22.63 -12.16 -0.32
CA ARG A 9 21.71 -13.08 0.39
C ARG A 9 20.41 -12.39 0.78
N SER A 10 20.49 -11.17 1.29
CA SER A 10 19.32 -10.38 1.66
C SER A 10 18.45 -10.08 0.44
N LEU A 11 19.05 -9.66 -0.68
CA LEU A 11 18.34 -9.39 -1.93
C LEU A 11 17.63 -10.63 -2.47
N ILE A 12 18.31 -11.79 -2.51
CA ILE A 12 17.70 -13.06 -2.97
C ILE A 12 16.50 -13.42 -2.10
N ARG A 13 16.61 -13.26 -0.78
CA ARG A 13 15.52 -13.55 0.15
C ARG A 13 14.33 -12.63 -0.10
N ARG A 14 14.53 -11.31 -0.11
CA ARG A 14 13.46 -10.33 -0.37
C ARG A 14 12.81 -10.52 -1.73
N GLY A 15 13.61 -10.77 -2.78
CA GLY A 15 13.09 -11.06 -4.12
C GLY A 15 12.24 -12.33 -4.16
N THR A 16 12.63 -13.37 -3.42
CA THR A 16 11.87 -14.62 -3.30
C THR A 16 10.55 -14.41 -2.57
N GLU A 17 10.58 -13.72 -1.43
CA GLU A 17 9.39 -13.38 -0.62
C GLU A 17 8.41 -12.49 -1.41
N ALA A 18 8.91 -11.47 -2.10
CA ALA A 18 8.13 -10.61 -2.98
C ALA A 18 7.45 -11.39 -4.11
N THR A 19 8.18 -12.31 -4.76
CA THR A 19 7.64 -13.15 -5.83
C THR A 19 6.57 -14.11 -5.30
N ALA A 20 6.79 -14.73 -4.15
CA ALA A 20 5.80 -15.62 -3.53
C ALA A 20 4.51 -14.86 -3.16
N LEU A 21 4.65 -13.69 -2.54
CA LEU A 21 3.51 -12.81 -2.25
C LEU A 21 2.77 -12.41 -3.53
N ARG A 22 3.50 -12.08 -4.60
CA ARG A 22 2.92 -11.73 -5.89
C ARG A 22 2.05 -12.86 -6.46
N VAL A 23 2.51 -14.11 -6.38
CA VAL A 23 1.73 -15.27 -6.84
C VAL A 23 0.42 -15.38 -6.04
N LEU A 24 0.48 -15.31 -4.71
CA LEU A 24 -0.71 -15.36 -3.86
C LEU A 24 -1.71 -14.23 -4.18
N LEU A 25 -1.21 -13.00 -4.35
CA LEU A 25 -2.05 -11.86 -4.71
C LEU A 25 -2.70 -12.03 -6.07
N THR A 26 -2.00 -12.62 -7.03
CA THR A 26 -2.50 -12.90 -8.38
C THR A 26 -3.60 -13.95 -8.36
N ASP A 27 -3.40 -15.04 -7.62
CA ASP A 27 -4.39 -16.10 -7.47
C ASP A 27 -5.67 -15.57 -6.80
N MET A 28 -5.52 -14.78 -5.73
CA MET A 28 -6.64 -14.10 -5.08
C MET A 28 -7.37 -13.11 -6.02
N ALA A 29 -6.66 -12.45 -6.94
CA ALA A 29 -7.28 -11.55 -7.92
C ALA A 29 -8.18 -12.32 -8.89
N ARG A 30 -7.73 -13.49 -9.32
CA ARG A 30 -8.44 -14.38 -10.24
C ARG A 30 -9.66 -15.03 -9.57
N GLU A 31 -9.60 -15.22 -8.27
CA GLU A 31 -10.74 -15.64 -7.45
C GLU A 31 -11.74 -14.51 -7.23
N ARG A 32 -12.64 -14.29 -8.21
CA ARG A 32 -13.79 -13.38 -8.13
C ARG A 32 -13.44 -11.90 -7.91
N GLN A 33 -12.31 -11.42 -8.44
CA GLN A 33 -11.89 -10.01 -8.29
C GLN A 33 -11.89 -9.56 -6.82
N ARG A 34 -11.35 -10.42 -5.94
CA ARG A 34 -11.35 -10.16 -4.50
C ARG A 34 -10.58 -8.85 -4.20
N PRO A 35 -11.19 -7.88 -3.49
CA PRO A 35 -10.48 -6.70 -3.01
C PRO A 35 -9.34 -7.12 -2.06
N ARG A 36 -8.16 -6.56 -2.25
CA ARG A 36 -6.94 -6.92 -1.53
C ARG A 36 -6.31 -5.69 -0.91
N ILE A 37 -5.86 -5.84 0.32
CA ILE A 37 -5.02 -4.88 1.03
C ILE A 37 -3.84 -5.66 1.59
N VAL A 38 -2.63 -5.17 1.38
CA VAL A 38 -1.38 -5.72 1.90
C VAL A 38 -0.74 -4.66 2.77
N LEU A 39 -0.33 -5.05 3.97
CA LEU A 39 0.40 -4.19 4.89
C LEU A 39 1.68 -4.93 5.30
N GLY A 40 2.78 -4.20 5.40
CA GLY A 40 4.00 -4.75 5.99
C GLY A 40 5.23 -3.91 5.74
N ASP A 41 6.32 -4.37 6.33
CA ASP A 41 7.67 -3.90 6.09
C ASP A 41 8.28 -4.65 4.90
N PHE A 42 8.47 -3.97 3.79
CA PHE A 42 9.04 -4.50 2.56
C PHE A 42 10.57 -4.45 2.57
N ASN A 43 11.17 -3.79 3.57
CA ASN A 43 12.62 -3.58 3.71
C ASN A 43 13.29 -2.95 2.48
N ASP A 44 12.51 -2.30 1.63
CA ASP A 44 12.92 -1.58 0.44
C ASP A 44 11.94 -0.43 0.19
N VAL A 45 12.37 0.58 -0.56
CA VAL A 45 11.52 1.73 -0.93
C VAL A 45 10.49 1.37 -2.00
N ALA A 46 9.44 2.18 -2.13
CA ALA A 46 8.36 1.97 -3.11
C ALA A 46 8.82 1.73 -4.56
N ASP A 47 9.93 2.34 -4.97
CA ASP A 47 10.49 2.25 -6.33
C ASP A 47 11.59 1.15 -6.45
N SER A 48 11.69 0.26 -5.47
CA SER A 48 12.59 -0.89 -5.53
C SER A 48 12.03 -2.00 -6.41
N VAL A 49 12.92 -2.75 -7.07
CA VAL A 49 12.54 -3.91 -7.90
C VAL A 49 11.71 -4.93 -7.11
N THR A 50 12.04 -5.14 -5.84
CA THR A 50 11.30 -6.05 -4.94
C THR A 50 9.87 -5.56 -4.70
N THR A 51 9.66 -4.26 -4.51
CA THR A 51 8.33 -3.69 -4.36
C THR A 51 7.56 -3.67 -5.67
N GLU A 52 8.21 -3.38 -6.80
CA GLU A 52 7.61 -3.47 -8.14
C GLU A 52 7.09 -4.88 -8.48
N ILE A 53 7.80 -5.93 -8.03
CA ILE A 53 7.33 -7.32 -8.15
C ILE A 53 5.99 -7.49 -7.42
N VAL A 54 5.85 -6.96 -6.20
CA VAL A 54 4.60 -7.08 -5.43
C VAL A 54 3.48 -6.23 -6.04
N LEU A 55 3.80 -5.02 -6.48
CA LEU A 55 2.88 -4.13 -7.21
C LEU A 55 2.35 -4.78 -8.50
N GLY A 56 3.12 -5.68 -9.09
CA GLY A 56 2.79 -6.31 -10.36
C GLY A 56 3.00 -5.34 -11.51
N GLU A 57 4.14 -4.66 -11.54
CA GLU A 57 4.51 -3.82 -12.68
C GLU A 57 4.47 -4.64 -13.97
N GLY A 58 3.73 -4.16 -14.97
CA GLY A 58 3.49 -4.88 -16.24
C GLY A 58 2.39 -5.96 -16.20
N ALA A 59 1.77 -6.24 -15.06
CA ALA A 59 0.64 -7.17 -14.97
C ALA A 59 -0.70 -6.53 -15.40
N PRO A 60 -1.73 -7.33 -15.76
CA PRO A 60 -3.07 -6.83 -16.04
C PRO A 60 -3.62 -6.03 -14.86
N LEU A 61 -4.37 -4.95 -15.14
CA LEU A 61 -4.84 -3.99 -14.13
C LEU A 61 -5.53 -4.65 -12.92
N GLY A 62 -6.39 -5.65 -13.16
CA GLY A 62 -7.10 -6.38 -12.11
C GLY A 62 -6.19 -7.15 -11.15
N GLU A 63 -4.96 -7.45 -11.56
CA GLU A 63 -3.98 -8.14 -10.71
C GLU A 63 -3.03 -7.15 -10.00
N ARG A 64 -2.96 -5.89 -10.43
CA ARG A 64 -2.03 -4.88 -9.88
C ARG A 64 -2.42 -4.44 -8.48
N MET A 65 -1.41 -3.99 -7.74
CA MET A 65 -1.55 -3.29 -6.47
C MET A 65 -1.05 -1.85 -6.61
N PHE A 66 -1.51 -0.98 -5.73
CA PHE A 66 -1.20 0.45 -5.71
C PHE A 66 -0.74 0.83 -4.31
N ASP A 67 0.32 1.62 -4.20
CA ASP A 67 0.71 2.20 -2.92
C ASP A 67 -0.33 3.25 -2.48
N ALA A 68 -0.89 3.08 -1.28
CA ALA A 68 -1.91 3.95 -0.73
C ALA A 68 -1.45 5.41 -0.60
N ALA A 69 -0.19 5.64 -0.22
CA ALA A 69 0.37 6.98 -0.10
C ALA A 69 0.48 7.65 -1.47
N ARG A 70 0.86 6.89 -2.51
CA ARG A 70 0.86 7.41 -3.90
C ARG A 70 -0.54 7.74 -4.39
N LEU A 71 -1.55 6.92 -4.08
CA LEU A 71 -2.94 7.19 -4.43
C LEU A 71 -3.46 8.47 -3.77
N HIS A 72 -3.18 8.66 -2.48
CA HIS A 72 -3.55 9.87 -1.75
C HIS A 72 -2.90 11.12 -2.37
N LEU A 73 -1.59 11.10 -2.64
CA LEU A 73 -0.87 12.21 -3.29
C LEU A 73 -1.44 12.56 -4.68
N HIS A 74 -1.83 11.56 -5.47
CA HIS A 74 -2.45 11.79 -6.78
C HIS A 74 -3.84 12.43 -6.62
N GLN A 75 -4.63 11.99 -5.64
CA GLN A 75 -5.92 12.60 -5.36
C GLN A 75 -5.78 14.04 -4.87
N ASP A 76 -4.84 14.35 -3.98
CA ASP A 76 -4.61 15.70 -3.47
C ASP A 76 -4.20 16.67 -4.58
N ASN A 77 -3.27 16.26 -5.45
CA ASN A 77 -2.87 17.04 -6.62
C ASN A 77 -4.06 17.34 -7.56
N LEU A 78 -5.00 16.40 -7.70
CA LEU A 78 -6.22 16.60 -8.48
C LEU A 78 -7.29 17.39 -7.72
N ARG A 79 -7.26 17.39 -6.38
CA ARG A 79 -8.30 17.93 -5.48
C ARG A 79 -8.04 19.33 -4.94
N HIS A 80 -6.85 19.94 -5.08
CA HIS A 80 -6.58 21.40 -5.14
C HIS A 80 -5.26 21.87 -4.48
N VAL A 81 -4.76 22.97 -5.04
CA VAL A 81 -3.85 24.06 -4.57
C VAL A 81 -4.14 24.61 -3.14
N GLY A 82 -4.86 23.91 -2.26
CA GLY A 82 -5.49 24.50 -1.07
C GLY A 82 -5.06 23.97 0.31
N PHE A 83 -4.50 22.77 0.43
CA PHE A 83 -4.14 22.21 1.73
C PHE A 83 -2.85 21.40 1.63
N SER A 84 -1.72 22.06 1.91
CA SER A 84 -0.46 21.37 2.15
C SER A 84 -0.42 20.97 3.62
N ILE A 85 -0.65 19.69 3.91
CA ILE A 85 0.06 19.04 5.00
C ILE A 85 0.98 18.00 4.37
N VAL A 86 1.97 18.51 3.64
CA VAL A 86 3.21 17.76 3.40
C VAL A 86 4.04 17.95 4.66
N HIS A 87 3.90 17.04 5.64
CA HIS A 87 4.99 16.89 6.61
C HIS A 87 6.14 16.20 5.87
N GLU A 88 7.10 17.03 5.45
CA GLU A 88 8.37 16.62 4.87
C GLU A 88 9.13 15.72 5.84
N SER A 89 8.90 14.43 5.70
CA SER A 89 9.96 13.49 5.95
C SER A 89 9.84 12.36 4.92
N ARG A 90 10.47 12.58 3.76
CA ARG A 90 10.90 11.50 2.83
C ARG A 90 11.94 10.61 3.51
N HIS A 91 11.67 10.16 4.73
CA HIS A 91 12.26 8.93 5.19
C HIS A 91 11.80 7.89 4.19
N SER A 92 12.76 7.16 3.64
CA SER A 92 12.54 5.98 2.82
C SER A 92 11.67 5.00 3.60
N THR A 93 10.35 5.18 3.54
CA THR A 93 9.44 4.33 4.29
C THR A 93 9.48 2.98 3.60
N ILE A 94 10.03 2.01 4.32
CA ILE A 94 10.06 0.59 3.94
C ILE A 94 8.75 -0.10 4.30
N ASP A 95 7.94 0.57 5.13
CA ASP A 95 6.59 0.17 5.49
C ASP A 95 5.59 0.68 4.45
N HIS A 96 4.90 -0.23 3.77
CA HIS A 96 3.94 0.07 2.72
C HIS A 96 2.55 -0.50 3.03
N ILE A 97 1.52 0.28 2.68
CA ILE A 97 0.15 -0.21 2.55
C ILE A 97 -0.18 -0.22 1.06
N LEU A 98 -0.32 -1.42 0.51
CA LEU A 98 -0.71 -1.62 -0.88
C LEU A 98 -2.19 -2.00 -0.96
N VAL A 99 -2.91 -1.42 -1.91
CA VAL A 99 -4.34 -1.67 -2.13
C VAL A 99 -4.58 -2.09 -3.58
N SER A 100 -5.56 -2.95 -3.82
CA SER A 100 -5.96 -3.31 -5.18
C SER A 100 -6.79 -2.20 -5.85
N GLN A 101 -7.07 -2.36 -7.15
CA GLN A 101 -7.80 -1.37 -7.97
C GLN A 101 -9.16 -0.95 -7.38
N GLU A 102 -9.80 -1.80 -6.58
CA GLU A 102 -11.12 -1.53 -5.99
C GLU A 102 -11.09 -0.36 -4.99
N PHE A 103 -9.90 0.04 -4.52
CA PHE A 103 -9.69 1.19 -3.63
C PHE A 103 -9.09 2.41 -4.36
N ASN A 104 -8.97 2.35 -5.70
CA ASN A 104 -8.57 3.48 -6.53
C ASN A 104 -9.81 4.13 -7.17
N PRO A 105 -10.22 5.33 -6.76
CA PRO A 105 -11.44 5.97 -7.25
C PRO A 105 -11.38 6.36 -8.73
N GLN A 106 -10.21 6.34 -9.36
CA GLN A 106 -10.05 6.62 -10.78
C GLN A 106 -10.33 5.40 -11.68
N LEU A 107 -10.45 4.22 -11.10
CA LEU A 107 -10.66 2.98 -11.83
C LEU A 107 -12.13 2.54 -11.78
N PRO A 108 -12.62 1.83 -12.82
CA PRO A 108 -13.97 1.29 -12.83
C PRO A 108 -14.20 0.32 -11.66
N ASN A 109 -15.45 0.25 -11.17
CA ASN A 109 -15.87 -0.66 -10.10
C ASN A 109 -15.17 -0.44 -8.75
N ALA A 110 -14.61 0.75 -8.51
CA ALA A 110 -14.13 1.12 -7.19
C ALA A 110 -15.23 0.93 -6.13
N ILE A 111 -14.90 0.24 -5.05
CA ILE A 111 -15.78 0.00 -3.90
C ILE A 111 -15.48 0.96 -2.75
N GLY A 112 -14.40 1.73 -2.87
CA GLY A 112 -13.98 2.71 -1.92
C GLY A 112 -12.78 3.49 -2.43
N GLU A 113 -12.24 4.35 -1.57
CA GLU A 113 -11.08 5.16 -1.85
C GLU A 113 -10.19 5.29 -0.62
N VAL A 114 -8.87 5.31 -0.84
CA VAL A 114 -7.92 5.80 0.15
C VAL A 114 -8.13 7.31 0.28
N VAL A 115 -8.53 7.77 1.46
CA VAL A 115 -8.80 9.19 1.74
C VAL A 115 -7.56 9.91 2.24
N ASP A 116 -6.72 9.19 2.99
CA ASP A 116 -5.65 9.78 3.79
C ASP A 116 -4.65 8.70 4.18
N VAL A 117 -3.36 9.07 4.22
CA VAL A 117 -2.27 8.21 4.69
C VAL A 117 -1.35 9.01 5.60
N VAL A 118 -1.21 8.54 6.85
CA VAL A 118 -0.45 9.21 7.90
C VAL A 118 0.72 8.32 8.32
N TYR A 119 1.89 8.93 8.48
CA TYR A 119 3.08 8.29 9.03
C TYR A 119 3.29 8.77 10.47
N LEU A 120 3.22 7.85 11.42
CA LEU A 120 3.42 8.11 12.85
C LEU A 120 4.85 7.69 13.22
N ASN A 121 5.77 8.66 13.25
CA ASN A 121 7.21 8.41 13.46
C ASN A 121 7.84 9.27 14.57
N ASP A 122 7.03 10.04 15.32
CA ASP A 122 7.53 10.93 16.37
C ASP A 122 8.37 10.19 17.42
N HIS A 123 8.03 8.95 17.74
CA HIS A 123 8.75 8.13 18.72
C HIS A 123 10.16 7.75 18.28
N LEU A 124 10.45 7.72 16.97
CA LEU A 124 11.79 7.46 16.45
C LEU A 124 12.77 8.58 16.84
N ASN A 125 12.27 9.82 16.88
CA ASN A 125 13.07 10.99 17.30
C ASN A 125 13.23 11.06 18.82
N LEU A 126 12.27 10.51 19.58
CA LEU A 126 12.30 10.51 21.03
C LEU A 126 13.23 9.44 21.63
N GLY A 127 13.70 8.47 20.83
CA GLY A 127 14.71 7.48 21.26
C GLY A 127 14.28 6.62 22.45
N LEU A 128 12.96 6.45 22.65
CA LEU A 128 12.41 5.69 23.76
C LEU A 128 12.75 4.20 23.56
N ARG A 129 13.45 3.60 24.52
CA ARG A 129 13.92 2.20 24.45
C ARG A 129 12.79 1.16 24.31
N GLU A 130 11.57 1.52 24.73
CA GLU A 130 10.38 0.66 24.66
C GLU A 130 9.56 0.90 23.38
N ALA A 131 9.93 1.87 22.55
CA ALA A 131 9.23 2.18 21.32
C ALA A 131 9.81 1.36 20.14
N SER A 132 8.94 1.11 19.15
CA SER A 132 9.30 0.49 17.88
C SER A 132 10.40 1.31 17.18
N ASP A 133 11.36 0.64 16.56
CA ASP A 133 12.36 1.24 15.67
C ASP A 133 11.80 1.53 14.26
N HIS A 134 10.56 1.09 13.99
CA HIS A 134 9.79 1.44 12.80
C HIS A 134 8.70 2.47 13.11
N GLY A 135 8.45 3.36 12.14
CA GLY A 135 7.29 4.24 12.11
C GLY A 135 6.03 3.46 11.73
N GLN A 136 4.86 3.87 12.23
CA GLN A 136 3.60 3.21 11.88
C GLN A 136 2.96 3.93 10.70
N VAL A 137 2.44 3.15 9.73
CA VAL A 137 1.69 3.69 8.60
C VAL A 137 0.21 3.44 8.82
N LEU A 138 -0.60 4.50 8.73
CA LEU A 138 -2.05 4.43 8.86
C LEU A 138 -2.70 4.89 7.55
N ALA A 139 -3.53 4.05 6.96
CA ALA A 139 -4.38 4.43 5.82
C ALA A 139 -5.85 4.48 6.24
N ARG A 140 -6.54 5.57 5.89
CA ARG A 140 -7.98 5.71 6.08
C ARG A 140 -8.70 5.46 4.77
N ILE A 141 -9.50 4.40 4.72
CA ILE A 141 -10.25 4.00 3.54
C ILE A 141 -11.73 4.30 3.75
N ARG A 142 -12.34 5.04 2.83
CA ARG A 142 -13.79 5.25 2.76
C ARG A 142 -14.38 4.23 1.81
N LEU A 143 -15.37 3.45 2.27
CA LEU A 143 -16.13 2.54 1.43
C LEU A 143 -17.35 3.26 0.84
N TYR A 144 -17.68 2.96 -0.40
CA TYR A 144 -18.88 3.46 -1.05
C TYR A 144 -20.11 2.61 -0.65
N PRO A 145 -21.29 3.23 -0.58
CA PRO A 145 -22.52 2.48 -0.33
C PRO A 145 -22.77 1.50 -1.49
N GLN A 146 -23.06 0.25 -1.15
CA GLN A 146 -23.46 -0.75 -2.15
C GLN A 146 -24.81 -0.33 -2.76
N ALA A 147 -24.87 -0.20 -4.09
CA ALA A 147 -26.12 0.06 -4.78
C ALA A 147 -27.06 -1.16 -4.64
N GLY A 148 -28.03 -1.08 -3.72
CA GLY A 148 -29.20 -1.94 -3.66
C GLY A 148 -29.08 -3.26 -2.90
N GLN A 149 -29.14 -3.21 -1.57
CA GLN A 149 -30.00 -4.17 -0.85
C GLN A 149 -31.31 -3.45 -0.55
N PRO A 150 -32.46 -3.90 -1.10
CA PRO A 150 -33.75 -3.35 -0.69
C PRO A 150 -33.89 -3.61 0.80
N HIS A 151 -33.99 -2.54 1.59
CA HIS A 151 -34.50 -2.65 2.95
C HIS A 151 -35.90 -3.23 2.83
N GLY A 152 -36.04 -4.51 3.16
CA GLY A 152 -37.33 -5.17 3.25
C GLY A 152 -38.15 -4.41 4.28
N GLY A 153 -39.09 -3.60 3.80
CA GLY A 153 -40.13 -3.04 4.63
C GLY A 153 -40.91 -4.18 5.28
N ARG A 154 -41.18 -4.02 6.57
CA ARG A 154 -42.39 -4.52 7.21
C ARG A 154 -42.86 -3.43 8.15
N ASP A 155 -43.94 -2.79 7.71
CA ASP A 155 -45.17 -2.49 8.47
C ASP A 155 -45.10 -2.66 9.99
#